data_AF-A0A2T6DMC3-F1
#
_entry.id   AF-A0A2T6DMC3-F1
#
_cell.length_a   1.000
_cell.length_b   1.000
_cell.length_c   1.000
_cell.angle_alpha   90.00
_cell.angle_beta   90.00
_cell.angle_gamma   90.00
#
_symmetry.space_group_name_H-M   'P 1'
#
loop_
_entity.id
_entity.type
_entity.pdbx_description
1 polymer ?
#
loop_
_entity_poly.entity_id
_entity_poly.type
_entity_poly.pdbx_seq_one_letter_code
_entity_poly.pdbx_strand_id
1 'polypeptide(L)'
;MPGSEFVLFGPAHIMALVFTVLAPVVMAWTVRSRWLGANTRTIIAWAFAVVMLLNEVCLRTWMVTVEGKQWFQILPLHLCDMLVYITVAAVFTRSLALYELAYLWGLAGTLNALLTPELPGMKGFPSPWFIMFFVQHGGILVGALYMTWGLNMRPDTRSILKVFGWCQVYLVVVFTLNYLLGTNYGFIMAKPDTPSVLDLLGPWPLYLLAMQVLGMAQFIFWYLPFAYSDWVGVQPIFGANARPLPGRPLDAQENIWNEIESGRA
;
A
#
# COMPACT_ATOMS: atom_id res chain seq x y z
N MET A 1 22.50 -18.21 -10.88
CA MET A 1 22.94 -18.92 -9.67
C MET A 1 21.70 -19.35 -8.91
N PRO A 2 21.54 -20.62 -8.49
CA PRO A 2 20.45 -20.95 -7.58
C PRO A 2 20.64 -20.11 -6.32
N GLY A 3 19.64 -19.28 -5.98
CA GLY A 3 19.69 -18.46 -4.77
C GLY A 3 19.78 -19.34 -3.54
N SER A 4 20.26 -18.78 -2.42
CA SER A 4 20.17 -19.48 -1.13
C SER A 4 18.71 -19.80 -0.81
N GLU A 5 18.44 -20.84 -0.02
CA GLU A 5 17.08 -21.08 0.46
C GLU A 5 16.59 -19.88 1.30
N PHE A 6 15.33 -19.52 1.15
CA PHE A 6 14.73 -18.44 1.90
C PHE A 6 14.55 -18.87 3.35
N VAL A 7 15.15 -18.10 4.26
CA VAL A 7 14.98 -18.26 5.69
C VAL A 7 14.09 -17.14 6.20
N LEU A 8 12.92 -17.51 6.74
CA LEU A 8 12.01 -16.57 7.37
C LEU A 8 12.70 -15.88 8.55
N PHE A 9 12.74 -14.55 8.52
CA PHE A 9 13.47 -13.70 9.46
C PHE A 9 14.98 -13.95 9.49
N GLY A 10 15.54 -14.56 8.44
CA GLY A 10 16.98 -14.58 8.21
C GLY A 10 17.52 -13.20 7.81
N PRO A 11 18.85 -13.05 7.69
CA PRO A 11 19.49 -11.76 7.42
C PRO A 11 18.93 -11.04 6.18
N ALA A 12 18.74 -11.76 5.07
CA ALA A 12 18.20 -11.19 3.84
C ALA A 12 16.76 -10.68 4.01
N HIS A 13 15.91 -11.43 4.73
CA HIS A 13 14.54 -11.02 5.01
C HIS A 13 14.51 -9.76 5.88
N ILE A 14 15.28 -9.75 6.99
CA ILE A 14 15.37 -8.60 7.90
C ILE A 14 15.86 -7.36 7.14
N MET A 15 16.88 -7.49 6.29
CA MET A 15 17.36 -6.37 5.49
C MET A 15 16.26 -5.82 4.57
N ALA A 16 15.49 -6.68 3.90
CA ALA A 16 14.36 -6.24 3.06
C ALA A 16 13.29 -5.47 3.87
N LEU A 17 12.95 -5.95 5.07
CA LEU A 17 12.03 -5.26 5.98
C LEU A 17 12.58 -3.91 6.45
N VAL A 18 13.87 -3.86 6.82
CA VAL A 18 14.55 -2.63 7.22
C VAL A 18 14.52 -1.60 6.10
N PHE A 19 14.84 -1.99 4.85
CA PHE A 19 14.76 -1.07 3.71
C PHE A 19 13.34 -0.58 3.47
N THR A 20 12.35 -1.46 3.62
CA THR A 20 10.93 -1.11 3.44
C THR A 20 10.48 -0.05 4.45
N VAL A 21 10.97 -0.09 5.68
CA VAL A 21 10.65 0.91 6.72
C VAL A 21 11.49 2.19 6.57
N LEU A 22 12.78 2.07 6.26
CA LEU A 22 13.68 3.21 6.17
C LEU A 22 13.43 4.08 4.93
N ALA A 23 13.13 3.47 3.78
CA ALA A 23 12.93 4.21 2.53
C ALA A 23 11.87 5.32 2.61
N PRO A 24 10.64 5.10 3.12
CA PRO A 24 9.65 6.18 3.23
C PRO A 24 10.07 7.27 4.22
N VAL A 25 10.80 6.93 5.29
CA VAL A 25 11.35 7.91 6.24
C VAL A 25 12.37 8.81 5.54
N VAL A 26 13.31 8.23 4.81
CA VAL A 26 14.31 8.97 4.03
C VAL A 26 13.62 9.84 2.99
N MET A 27 12.71 9.28 2.17
CA MET A 27 11.97 10.05 1.16
C MET A 27 11.20 11.23 1.76
N ALA A 28 10.52 11.01 2.89
CA ALA A 28 9.78 12.05 3.59
C ALA A 28 10.70 13.14 4.15
N TRP A 29 11.81 12.75 4.79
CA TRP A 29 12.83 13.68 5.31
C TRP A 29 13.43 14.52 4.17
N THR A 30 13.79 13.88 3.06
CA THR A 30 14.36 14.52 1.87
C THR A 30 13.38 15.54 1.27
N VAL A 31 12.09 15.20 1.13
CA VAL A 31 11.08 16.12 0.59
C VAL A 31 10.75 17.31 1.51
N ARG A 32 10.92 17.11 2.82
CA ARG A 32 10.68 18.17 3.83
C ARG A 32 11.93 18.99 4.15
N SER A 33 13.10 18.57 3.69
CA SER A 33 14.36 19.27 3.92
C SER A 33 14.38 20.60 3.18
N ARG A 34 14.54 21.70 3.93
CA ARG A 34 14.71 23.06 3.39
C ARG A 34 15.97 23.25 2.54
N TRP A 35 16.89 22.28 2.60
CA TRP A 35 18.18 22.32 1.91
C TRP A 35 18.12 21.76 0.50
N LEU A 36 17.00 21.15 0.11
CA LEU A 36 16.84 20.51 -1.18
C LEU A 36 15.91 21.32 -2.09
N GLY A 37 16.23 21.32 -3.39
CA GLY A 37 15.58 22.18 -4.37
C GLY A 37 14.12 21.84 -4.66
N ALA A 38 13.41 22.77 -5.31
CA ALA A 38 11.98 22.65 -5.63
C ALA A 38 11.61 21.36 -6.41
N ASN A 39 12.57 20.78 -7.14
CA ASN A 39 12.35 19.59 -7.98
C ASN A 39 12.49 18.25 -7.24
N THR A 40 12.93 18.24 -5.98
CA THR A 40 13.20 17.00 -5.23
C THR A 40 11.98 16.08 -5.14
N ARG A 41 10.78 16.64 -4.97
CA ARG A 41 9.52 15.88 -4.97
C ARG A 41 9.27 15.16 -6.28
N THR A 42 9.49 15.86 -7.39
CA THR A 42 9.30 15.34 -8.74
C THR A 42 10.32 14.25 -9.05
N ILE A 43 11.58 14.44 -8.66
CA ILE A 43 12.64 13.44 -8.83
C ILE A 43 12.31 12.16 -8.06
N ILE A 44 11.91 12.28 -6.78
CA ILE A 44 11.52 11.13 -5.95
C ILE A 44 10.31 10.41 -6.55
N ALA A 45 9.30 11.15 -7.02
CA ALA A 45 8.12 10.58 -7.67
C ALA A 45 8.50 9.78 -8.93
N TRP A 46 9.34 10.35 -9.79
CA TRP A 46 9.82 9.67 -11.00
C TRP A 46 10.70 8.46 -10.70
N ALA A 47 11.64 8.58 -9.75
CA ALA A 47 12.49 7.47 -9.34
C ALA A 47 11.65 6.31 -8.78
N PHE A 48 10.69 6.61 -7.90
CA PHE A 48 9.75 5.63 -7.38
C PHE A 48 8.95 4.95 -8.49
N ALA A 49 8.38 5.74 -9.41
CA ALA A 49 7.60 5.22 -10.52
C ALA A 49 8.42 4.32 -11.46
N VAL A 50 9.64 4.73 -11.80
CA VAL A 50 10.55 3.94 -12.64
C VAL A 50 10.86 2.60 -11.97
N VAL A 51 11.22 2.59 -10.68
CA VAL A 51 11.51 1.35 -9.95
C VAL A 51 10.29 0.43 -9.94
N MET A 52 9.12 0.95 -9.60
CA MET A 52 7.90 0.16 -9.49
C MET A 52 7.44 -0.39 -10.84
N LEU A 53 7.40 0.44 -11.88
CA LEU A 53 6.93 0.03 -13.20
C LEU A 53 7.95 -0.89 -13.91
N LEU A 54 9.25 -0.66 -13.71
CA LEU A 54 10.27 -1.57 -14.21
C LEU A 54 10.19 -2.92 -13.53
N ASN A 55 9.98 -2.95 -12.21
CA ASN A 55 9.76 -4.19 -11.46
C ASN A 55 8.58 -4.99 -12.02
N GLU A 56 7.47 -4.30 -12.29
CA GLU A 56 6.32 -4.91 -12.93
C GLU A 56 6.66 -5.46 -14.32
N VAL A 57 7.31 -4.69 -15.20
CA VAL A 57 7.74 -5.19 -16.51
C VAL A 57 8.62 -6.43 -16.37
N CYS A 58 9.57 -6.45 -15.43
CA CYS A 58 10.42 -7.60 -15.14
C CYS A 58 9.59 -8.81 -14.69
N LEU A 59 8.63 -8.63 -13.78
CA LEU A 59 7.77 -9.70 -13.29
C LEU A 59 6.95 -10.34 -14.41
N ARG A 60 6.31 -9.53 -15.29
CA ARG A 60 5.50 -10.08 -16.39
C ARG A 60 6.37 -10.72 -17.45
N THR A 61 7.55 -10.14 -17.72
CA THR A 61 8.54 -10.75 -18.62
C THR A 61 8.99 -12.11 -18.08
N TRP A 62 9.25 -12.22 -16.78
CA TRP A 62 9.58 -13.50 -16.14
C TRP A 62 8.44 -14.51 -16.27
N MET A 63 7.20 -14.12 -15.97
CA MET A 63 6.03 -14.98 -16.10
C MET A 63 5.87 -15.56 -17.51
N VAL A 64 6.09 -14.74 -18.54
CA VAL A 64 6.01 -15.21 -19.95
C VAL A 64 7.21 -16.08 -20.31
N THR A 65 8.42 -15.61 -20.05
CA THR A 65 9.65 -16.23 -20.60
C THR A 65 10.15 -17.43 -19.80
N VAL A 66 9.89 -17.46 -18.49
CA VAL A 66 10.38 -18.51 -17.59
C VAL A 66 9.25 -19.45 -17.17
N GLU A 67 8.06 -18.91 -16.87
CA GLU A 67 6.92 -19.74 -16.43
C GLU A 67 6.01 -20.19 -17.58
N GLY A 68 6.19 -19.65 -18.80
CA GLY A 68 5.36 -20.00 -19.95
C GLY A 68 3.90 -19.53 -19.83
N LYS A 69 3.62 -18.56 -18.96
CA LYS A 69 2.27 -18.04 -18.75
C LYS A 69 1.74 -17.33 -19.99
N GLN A 70 0.47 -17.55 -20.27
CA GLN A 70 -0.26 -16.92 -21.37
C GLN A 70 -0.65 -15.48 -21.04
N TRP A 71 -1.01 -14.69 -22.05
CA TRP A 71 -1.36 -13.27 -21.90
C TRP A 71 -2.48 -13.01 -20.88
N PHE A 72 -3.46 -13.90 -20.78
CA PHE A 72 -4.59 -13.79 -19.86
C PHE A 72 -4.24 -14.20 -18.43
N GLN A 73 -3.08 -14.83 -18.20
CA GLN A 73 -2.56 -15.23 -16.88
C GLN A 73 -1.60 -14.20 -16.28
N ILE A 74 -1.15 -13.23 -17.07
CA ILE A 74 -0.21 -12.17 -16.65
C ILE A 74 -0.88 -10.79 -16.53
N LEU A 75 -2.20 -10.71 -16.69
CA LEU A 75 -2.94 -9.47 -16.45
C LEU A 75 -2.73 -9.02 -14.99
N PRO A 76 -2.54 -7.71 -14.74
CA PRO A 76 -2.27 -7.19 -13.41
C PRO A 76 -3.53 -7.08 -12.56
N LEU A 77 -4.20 -8.21 -12.36
CA LEU A 77 -5.49 -8.30 -11.68
C LEU A 77 -5.34 -8.82 -10.25
N HIS A 78 -4.15 -9.25 -9.81
CA HIS A 78 -3.90 -9.42 -8.38
C HIS A 78 -3.92 -8.06 -7.67
N LEU A 79 -4.32 -8.08 -6.40
CA LEU A 79 -4.45 -6.86 -5.60
C LEU A 79 -3.14 -6.05 -5.55
N CYS A 80 -2.00 -6.71 -5.33
CA CYS A 80 -0.69 -6.05 -5.27
C CYS A 80 -0.31 -5.43 -6.62
N ASP A 81 -0.54 -6.12 -7.74
CA ASP A 81 -0.28 -5.58 -9.08
C ASP A 81 -1.08 -4.29 -9.31
N MET A 82 -2.38 -4.30 -9.01
CA MET A 82 -3.22 -3.11 -9.11
C MET A 82 -2.74 -1.98 -8.21
N LEU A 83 -2.34 -2.32 -6.97
CA LEU A 83 -1.84 -1.35 -6.01
C LEU A 83 -0.53 -0.69 -6.44
N VAL A 84 0.32 -1.37 -7.21
CA VAL A 84 1.50 -0.73 -7.81
C VAL A 84 1.07 0.45 -8.69
N TYR A 85 0.15 0.23 -9.63
CA TYR A 85 -0.31 1.30 -10.52
C TYR A 85 -1.06 2.40 -9.78
N ILE A 86 -1.94 2.03 -8.83
CA ILE A 86 -2.67 3.00 -8.01
C ILE A 86 -1.70 3.86 -7.21
N THR A 87 -0.67 3.26 -6.60
CA THR A 87 0.31 3.98 -5.78
C THR A 87 1.16 4.91 -6.64
N VAL A 88 1.63 4.44 -7.80
CA VAL A 88 2.38 5.29 -8.76
C VAL A 88 1.51 6.47 -9.22
N ALA A 89 0.25 6.22 -9.61
CA ALA A 89 -0.66 7.28 -10.02
C ALA A 89 -0.97 8.26 -8.87
N ALA A 90 -1.14 7.75 -7.64
CA ALA A 90 -1.39 8.58 -6.45
C ALA A 90 -0.22 9.53 -6.16
N VAL A 91 1.03 9.06 -6.30
CA VAL A 91 2.23 9.87 -6.05
C VAL A 91 2.32 11.09 -6.99
N PHE A 92 1.92 10.94 -8.26
CA PHE A 92 1.91 12.05 -9.22
C PHE A 92 0.68 12.95 -9.09
N THR A 93 -0.51 12.34 -9.04
CA THR A 93 -1.78 13.09 -9.07
C THR A 93 -2.11 13.74 -7.73
N ARG A 94 -1.56 13.21 -6.64
CA ARG A 94 -1.94 13.57 -5.26
C ARG A 94 -3.45 13.42 -5.01
N SER A 95 -4.09 12.54 -5.76
CA SER A 95 -5.52 12.24 -5.60
C SER A 95 -5.74 11.56 -4.26
N LEU A 96 -6.57 12.17 -3.41
CA LEU A 96 -6.91 11.61 -2.11
C LEU A 96 -7.55 10.22 -2.24
N ALA A 97 -8.40 10.01 -3.26
CA ALA A 97 -9.04 8.71 -3.49
C ALA A 97 -8.03 7.59 -3.83
N LEU A 98 -7.04 7.89 -4.68
CA LEU A 98 -5.99 6.91 -5.02
C LEU A 98 -5.06 6.67 -3.84
N TYR A 99 -4.76 7.71 -3.07
CA TYR A 99 -4.00 7.58 -1.83
C TYR A 99 -4.73 6.73 -0.79
N GLU A 100 -6.03 6.93 -0.59
CA GLU A 100 -6.82 6.15 0.37
C GLU A 100 -6.80 4.66 0.02
N LEU A 101 -6.92 4.34 -1.27
CA LEU A 101 -6.74 2.98 -1.78
C LEU A 101 -5.32 2.48 -1.49
N ALA A 102 -4.28 3.20 -1.92
CA ALA A 102 -2.89 2.80 -1.69
C ALA A 102 -2.56 2.60 -0.21
N TYR A 103 -3.11 3.46 0.67
CA TYR A 103 -2.87 3.42 2.10
C TYR A 103 -3.63 2.26 2.76
N LEU A 104 -4.97 2.29 2.77
CA LEU A 104 -5.75 1.30 3.51
C LEU A 104 -5.62 -0.09 2.90
N TRP A 105 -5.67 -0.18 1.57
CA TRP A 105 -5.56 -1.46 0.88
C TRP A 105 -4.12 -1.99 0.87
N GLY A 106 -3.14 -1.10 0.65
CA GLY A 106 -1.72 -1.46 0.68
C GLY A 106 -1.27 -1.94 2.05
N LEU A 107 -1.50 -1.17 3.12
CA LEU A 107 -1.11 -1.57 4.48
C LEU A 107 -1.78 -2.87 4.94
N ALA A 108 -3.05 -3.08 4.58
CA ALA A 108 -3.77 -4.31 4.87
C ALA A 108 -3.16 -5.53 4.17
N GLY A 109 -2.93 -5.44 2.85
CA GLY A 109 -2.45 -6.57 2.06
C GLY A 109 -0.94 -6.78 2.13
N THR A 110 -0.16 -5.75 1.84
CA THR A 110 1.28 -5.91 1.60
C THR A 110 2.08 -6.12 2.87
N LEU A 111 1.62 -5.62 4.03
CA LEU A 111 2.32 -5.90 5.29
C LEU A 111 2.29 -7.40 5.62
N ASN A 112 1.16 -8.07 5.41
CA ASN A 112 1.07 -9.53 5.60
C ASN A 112 2.00 -10.27 4.63
N ALA A 113 2.00 -9.87 3.36
CA ALA A 113 2.91 -10.44 2.36
C ALA A 113 4.40 -10.21 2.70
N LEU A 114 4.74 -9.07 3.31
CA LEU A 114 6.12 -8.79 3.74
C LEU A 114 6.52 -9.59 4.97
N LEU A 115 5.62 -9.80 5.94
CA LEU A 115 5.94 -10.53 7.17
C LEU A 115 5.96 -12.05 6.97
N THR A 116 5.08 -12.56 6.12
CA THR A 116 4.97 -13.99 5.77
C THR A 116 5.02 -14.16 4.25
N PRO A 117 6.20 -13.97 3.63
CA PRO A 117 6.34 -13.98 2.19
C PRO A 117 6.18 -15.39 1.62
N GLU A 118 5.42 -15.49 0.54
CA GLU A 118 5.27 -16.70 -0.25
C GLU A 118 6.22 -16.62 -1.44
N LEU A 119 7.40 -17.23 -1.32
CA LEU A 119 8.39 -17.27 -2.40
C LEU A 119 8.34 -18.62 -3.13
N PRO A 120 8.05 -18.65 -4.44
CA PRO A 120 8.06 -19.88 -5.22
C PRO A 120 9.37 -20.64 -5.09
N GLY A 121 9.28 -21.90 -4.64
CA GLY A 121 10.44 -22.78 -4.44
C GLY A 121 11.41 -22.32 -3.34
N MET A 122 10.95 -21.51 -2.38
CA MET A 122 11.76 -21.00 -1.26
C MET A 122 13.08 -20.37 -1.72
N LYS A 123 13.11 -19.67 -2.85
CA LYS A 123 14.34 -19.06 -3.37
C LYS A 123 14.61 -17.73 -2.69
N GLY A 124 15.51 -17.72 -1.72
CA GLY A 124 16.02 -16.54 -1.04
C GLY A 124 16.95 -15.68 -1.90
N PHE A 125 17.51 -14.65 -1.28
CA PHE A 125 18.46 -13.75 -1.93
C PHE A 125 19.69 -14.53 -2.46
N PRO A 126 20.26 -14.18 -3.64
CA PRO A 126 19.90 -13.08 -4.55
C PRO A 126 18.99 -13.52 -5.71
N SER A 127 17.97 -14.35 -5.46
CA SER A 127 17.07 -14.76 -6.53
C SER A 127 16.30 -13.56 -7.13
N PRO A 128 16.06 -13.53 -8.46
CA PRO A 128 15.24 -12.49 -9.07
C PRO A 128 13.83 -12.39 -8.45
N TRP A 129 13.23 -13.52 -8.09
CA TRP A 129 11.93 -13.58 -7.42
C TRP A 129 11.93 -12.89 -6.07
N PHE A 130 12.96 -13.14 -5.24
CA PHE A 130 13.11 -12.47 -3.96
C PHE A 130 13.12 -10.95 -4.16
N ILE A 131 13.95 -10.45 -5.08
CA ILE A 131 14.08 -9.02 -5.34
C ILE A 131 12.75 -8.46 -5.85
N MET A 132 12.15 -9.08 -6.87
CA MET A 132 10.90 -8.60 -7.46
C MET A 132 9.75 -8.56 -6.45
N PHE A 133 9.65 -9.60 -5.61
CA PHE A 133 8.63 -9.69 -4.56
C PHE A 133 8.76 -8.56 -3.53
N PHE A 134 9.95 -8.36 -2.97
CA PHE A 134 10.15 -7.33 -1.93
C PHE A 134 10.10 -5.91 -2.49
N VAL A 135 10.55 -5.68 -3.73
CA VAL A 135 10.38 -4.39 -4.41
C VAL A 135 8.90 -4.09 -4.63
N GLN A 136 8.11 -5.07 -5.08
CA GLN A 136 6.68 -4.88 -5.33
C GLN A 136 5.90 -4.59 -4.03
N HIS A 137 5.97 -5.51 -3.06
CA HIS A 137 5.18 -5.40 -1.82
C HIS A 137 5.71 -4.29 -0.91
N GLY A 138 7.03 -4.17 -0.79
CA GLY A 138 7.68 -3.10 -0.04
C GLY A 138 7.42 -1.74 -0.67
N GLY A 139 7.51 -1.63 -2.00
CA GLY A 139 7.29 -0.39 -2.73
C GLY A 139 5.89 0.19 -2.56
N ILE A 140 4.85 -0.64 -2.50
CA ILE A 140 3.48 -0.17 -2.19
C ILE A 140 3.44 0.48 -0.81
N LEU A 141 4.03 -0.17 0.20
CA LEU A 141 4.10 0.36 1.57
C LEU A 141 4.90 1.67 1.61
N VAL A 142 6.06 1.69 0.94
CA VAL A 142 6.94 2.85 0.81
C VAL A 142 6.18 4.03 0.19
N GLY A 143 5.44 3.79 -0.90
CA GLY A 143 4.67 4.85 -1.56
C GLY A 143 3.54 5.41 -0.70
N ALA A 144 2.77 4.54 -0.04
CA ALA A 144 1.71 4.95 0.88
C ALA A 144 2.25 5.78 2.07
N LEU A 145 3.34 5.33 2.69
CA LEU A 145 3.96 6.02 3.82
C LEU A 145 4.69 7.29 3.37
N TYR A 146 5.31 7.31 2.19
CA TYR A 146 5.88 8.52 1.60
C TYR A 146 4.80 9.59 1.35
N MET A 147 3.63 9.24 0.81
CA MET A 147 2.55 10.21 0.66
C MET A 147 2.04 10.72 2.02
N THR A 148 1.98 9.84 3.01
CA THR A 148 1.55 10.19 4.37
C THR A 148 2.55 11.15 5.05
N TRP A 149 3.82 10.75 5.12
CA TRP A 149 4.86 11.46 5.86
C TRP A 149 5.61 12.50 5.05
N GLY A 150 5.65 12.39 3.73
CA GLY A 150 6.33 13.35 2.84
C GLY A 150 5.37 14.41 2.32
N LEU A 151 4.16 14.01 1.95
CA LEU A 151 3.19 14.88 1.27
C LEU A 151 1.99 15.32 2.15
N ASN A 152 1.98 14.94 3.43
CA ASN A 152 0.91 15.27 4.39
C ASN A 152 -0.48 14.75 3.96
N MET A 153 -0.54 13.64 3.24
CA MET A 153 -1.82 13.00 2.92
C MET A 153 -2.29 12.15 4.11
N ARG A 154 -3.60 12.09 4.34
CA ARG A 154 -4.18 11.27 5.41
C ARG A 154 -5.60 10.82 5.04
N PRO A 155 -6.01 9.60 5.43
CA PRO A 155 -7.39 9.17 5.30
C PRO A 155 -8.30 9.90 6.32
N ASP A 156 -9.59 9.90 6.02
CA ASP A 156 -10.68 10.28 6.92
C ASP A 156 -11.54 9.06 7.30
N THR A 157 -12.52 9.24 8.19
CA THR A 157 -13.41 8.14 8.62
C THR A 157 -14.22 7.55 7.47
N ARG A 158 -14.54 8.35 6.45
CA ARG A 158 -15.30 7.91 5.27
C ARG A 158 -14.42 7.11 4.32
N SER A 159 -13.10 7.27 4.36
CA SER A 159 -12.13 6.48 3.58
C SER A 159 -12.32 4.99 3.77
N ILE A 160 -12.65 4.53 5.00
CA ILE A 160 -12.88 3.11 5.29
C ILE A 160 -14.01 2.55 4.40
N LEU A 161 -15.17 3.21 4.40
CA LEU A 161 -16.33 2.76 3.60
C LEU A 161 -16.11 2.96 2.10
N LYS A 162 -15.43 4.05 1.70
CA LYS A 162 -15.08 4.30 0.29
C LYS A 162 -14.17 3.19 -0.26
N VAL A 163 -13.09 2.87 0.44
CA VAL A 163 -12.14 1.82 0.04
C VAL A 163 -12.82 0.45 0.07
N PHE A 164 -13.63 0.16 1.09
CA PHE A 164 -14.42 -1.07 1.12
C PHE A 164 -15.35 -1.19 -0.09
N GLY A 165 -16.02 -0.10 -0.50
CA GLY A 165 -16.83 -0.06 -1.72
C GLY A 165 -16.02 -0.38 -2.98
N TRP A 166 -14.81 0.17 -3.10
CA TRP A 166 -13.90 -0.19 -4.20
C TRP A 166 -13.45 -1.65 -4.16
N CYS A 167 -13.28 -2.25 -2.98
CA CYS A 167 -13.02 -3.69 -2.87
C CYS A 167 -14.19 -4.53 -3.40
N GLN A 168 -15.44 -4.07 -3.23
CA GLN A 168 -16.60 -4.76 -3.82
C GLN A 168 -16.61 -4.66 -5.35
N VAL A 169 -16.30 -3.48 -5.89
CA VAL A 169 -16.16 -3.29 -7.35
C VAL A 169 -15.07 -4.20 -7.90
N TYR A 170 -13.90 -4.24 -7.24
CA TYR A 170 -12.81 -5.15 -7.59
C TYR A 170 -13.26 -6.61 -7.58
N LEU A 171 -13.92 -7.04 -6.49
CA LEU A 171 -14.40 -8.42 -6.35
C LEU A 171 -15.32 -8.82 -7.50
N VAL A 172 -16.30 -7.98 -7.85
CA VAL A 172 -17.25 -8.27 -8.96
C VAL A 172 -16.53 -8.32 -10.31
N VAL A 173 -15.68 -7.33 -10.60
CA VAL A 173 -14.96 -7.25 -11.89
C VAL A 173 -14.01 -8.43 -12.04
N VAL A 174 -13.18 -8.70 -11.03
CA VAL A 174 -12.18 -9.76 -11.11
C VAL A 174 -12.81 -11.15 -11.02
N PHE A 175 -13.89 -11.34 -10.25
CA PHE A 175 -14.68 -12.57 -10.30
C PHE A 175 -15.18 -12.85 -11.73
N THR A 176 -15.76 -11.83 -12.38
CA THR A 176 -16.27 -11.98 -13.75
C THR A 176 -15.16 -12.34 -14.73
N LEU A 177 -14.01 -11.65 -14.66
CA LEU A 177 -12.86 -11.93 -15.52
C LEU A 177 -12.26 -13.32 -15.25
N ASN A 178 -12.14 -13.71 -13.97
CA ASN A 178 -11.68 -15.04 -13.60
C ASN A 178 -12.59 -16.13 -14.17
N TYR A 179 -13.91 -15.95 -14.06
CA TYR A 179 -14.89 -16.89 -14.62
C TYR A 179 -14.78 -17.00 -16.14
N LEU A 180 -14.64 -15.88 -16.84
CA LEU A 180 -14.56 -15.85 -18.31
C LEU A 180 -13.23 -16.38 -18.86
N LEU A 181 -12.13 -16.14 -18.14
CA LEU A 181 -10.78 -16.46 -18.60
C LEU A 181 -10.23 -17.77 -18.00
N GLY A 182 -10.96 -18.40 -17.07
CA GLY A 182 -10.50 -19.59 -16.35
C GLY A 182 -9.30 -19.31 -15.45
N THR A 183 -9.19 -18.10 -14.90
CA THR A 183 -8.08 -17.66 -14.04
C THR A 183 -8.48 -17.56 -12.57
N ASN A 184 -7.51 -17.31 -11.69
CA ASN A 184 -7.72 -17.21 -10.25
C ASN A 184 -7.02 -15.99 -9.63
N TYR A 185 -7.22 -14.82 -10.22
CA TYR A 185 -6.72 -13.56 -9.69
C TYR A 185 -7.33 -13.24 -8.33
N GLY A 186 -6.48 -12.74 -7.43
CA GLY A 186 -6.87 -12.42 -6.05
C GLY A 186 -7.30 -13.63 -5.21
N PHE A 187 -7.10 -14.86 -5.70
CA PHE A 187 -7.58 -16.09 -5.07
C PHE A 187 -9.09 -16.07 -4.78
N ILE A 188 -9.86 -15.51 -5.73
CA ILE A 188 -11.31 -15.36 -5.61
C ILE A 188 -12.05 -16.65 -5.98
N MET A 189 -11.52 -17.43 -6.93
CA MET A 189 -12.16 -18.66 -7.40
C MET A 189 -11.76 -19.88 -6.56
N ALA A 190 -10.52 -19.90 -6.09
CA ALA A 190 -9.97 -20.95 -5.24
C ALA A 190 -8.82 -20.40 -4.39
N LYS A 191 -8.52 -21.10 -3.29
CA LYS A 191 -7.32 -20.86 -2.48
C LYS A 191 -6.06 -21.19 -3.30
N PRO A 192 -4.90 -20.61 -2.97
CA PRO A 192 -3.63 -21.05 -3.55
C PRO A 192 -3.38 -22.54 -3.24
N ASP A 193 -2.61 -23.20 -4.10
CA ASP A 193 -2.18 -24.60 -3.88
C ASP A 193 -1.09 -24.74 -2.80
N THR A 194 -0.58 -23.61 -2.32
CA THR A 194 0.42 -23.49 -1.26
C THR A 194 -0.25 -23.18 0.08
N PRO A 195 0.37 -23.60 1.22
CA PRO A 195 -0.17 -23.28 2.53
C PRO A 195 -0.35 -21.77 2.72
N SER A 196 -1.55 -21.36 3.14
CA SER A 196 -1.93 -19.95 3.25
C SER A 196 -2.80 -19.68 4.47
N VAL A 197 -2.82 -18.44 4.95
CA VAL A 197 -3.79 -17.98 5.97
C VAL A 197 -5.23 -18.23 5.50
N LEU A 198 -5.48 -18.24 4.19
CA LEU A 198 -6.79 -18.56 3.62
C LEU A 198 -7.28 -19.96 4.00
N ASP A 199 -6.39 -20.90 4.33
CA ASP A 199 -6.76 -22.26 4.76
C ASP A 199 -7.53 -22.26 6.08
N LEU A 200 -7.30 -21.25 6.92
CA LEU A 200 -7.96 -21.07 8.22
C LEU A 200 -9.38 -20.46 8.10
N LEU A 201 -9.76 -19.97 6.92
CA LEU A 201 -10.96 -19.14 6.73
C LEU A 201 -12.20 -19.90 6.22
N GLY A 202 -12.16 -21.24 6.24
CA GLY A 202 -13.28 -22.09 5.81
C GLY A 202 -13.33 -22.34 4.29
N PRO A 203 -14.35 -23.07 3.78
CA PRO A 203 -14.43 -23.44 2.37
C PRO A 203 -14.85 -22.28 1.46
N TRP A 204 -14.64 -22.42 0.16
CA TRP A 204 -15.21 -21.50 -0.84
C TRP A 204 -16.75 -21.64 -0.87
N PRO A 205 -17.54 -20.54 -0.97
CA PRO A 205 -17.12 -19.13 -1.04
C PRO A 205 -17.07 -18.43 0.34
N LEU A 206 -17.27 -19.14 1.46
CA LEU A 206 -17.33 -18.53 2.81
C LEU A 206 -16.06 -17.76 3.19
N TYR A 207 -14.88 -18.23 2.77
CA TYR A 207 -13.66 -17.50 3.07
C TYR A 207 -13.60 -16.12 2.40
N LEU A 208 -14.34 -15.88 1.31
CA LEU A 208 -14.43 -14.55 0.70
C LEU A 208 -15.16 -13.55 1.61
N LEU A 209 -16.15 -14.02 2.39
CA LEU A 209 -16.78 -13.20 3.43
C LEU A 209 -15.82 -12.96 4.58
N ALA A 210 -15.09 -13.99 5.01
CA ALA A 210 -14.07 -13.86 6.05
C ALA A 210 -12.97 -12.86 5.66
N MET A 211 -12.49 -12.90 4.41
CA MET A 211 -11.53 -11.93 3.86
C MET A 211 -12.06 -10.50 3.90
N GLN A 212 -13.35 -10.28 3.62
CA GLN A 212 -13.96 -8.96 3.70
C GLN A 212 -14.04 -8.44 5.15
N VAL A 213 -14.39 -9.30 6.10
CA VAL A 213 -14.41 -8.96 7.53
C VAL A 213 -13.01 -8.63 8.03
N LEU A 214 -12.01 -9.45 7.69
CA LEU A 214 -10.61 -9.22 8.03
C LEU A 214 -10.08 -7.93 7.38
N GLY A 215 -10.39 -7.70 6.10
CA GLY A 215 -10.04 -6.47 5.40
C GLY A 215 -10.63 -5.24 6.06
N MET A 216 -11.91 -5.29 6.44
CA MET A 216 -12.56 -4.20 7.19
C MET A 216 -11.88 -3.95 8.54
N ALA A 217 -11.59 -5.01 9.29
CA ALA A 217 -10.88 -4.90 10.57
C ALA A 217 -9.49 -4.26 10.38
N GLN A 218 -8.77 -4.62 9.32
CA GLN A 218 -7.48 -4.01 8.98
C GLN A 218 -7.61 -2.55 8.56
N PHE A 219 -8.64 -2.17 7.80
CA PHE A 219 -8.87 -0.77 7.44
C PHE A 219 -9.14 0.09 8.67
N ILE A 220 -9.92 -0.42 9.62
CA ILE A 220 -10.15 0.25 10.91
C ILE A 220 -8.83 0.36 11.67
N PHE A 221 -8.08 -0.74 11.80
CA PHE A 221 -6.79 -0.78 12.49
C PHE A 221 -5.80 0.25 11.94
N TRP A 222 -5.64 0.31 10.62
CA TRP A 222 -4.73 1.25 9.96
C TRP A 222 -5.23 2.70 9.97
N TYR A 223 -6.52 2.93 10.22
CA TYR A 223 -7.06 4.26 10.45
C TYR A 223 -6.86 4.77 11.89
N LEU A 224 -6.69 3.87 12.87
CA LEU A 224 -6.58 4.22 14.30
C LEU A 224 -5.56 5.33 14.62
N PRO A 225 -4.35 5.37 14.02
CA PRO A 225 -3.39 6.45 14.32
C PRO A 225 -3.93 7.85 14.01
N PHE A 226 -4.75 7.99 12.96
CA PHE A 226 -5.37 9.25 12.60
C PHE A 226 -6.56 9.58 13.50
N ALA A 227 -7.39 8.58 13.81
CA ALA A 227 -8.50 8.74 14.74
C ALA A 227 -8.00 9.19 16.13
N TYR A 228 -6.90 8.60 16.61
CA TYR A 228 -6.26 8.97 17.86
C TYR A 228 -5.71 10.40 17.80
N SER A 229 -5.01 10.77 16.72
CA SER A 229 -4.51 12.14 16.54
C SER A 229 -5.63 13.19 16.56
N ASP A 230 -6.78 12.88 15.94
CA ASP A 230 -7.94 13.78 15.93
C ASP A 230 -8.58 13.90 17.31
N TRP A 231 -8.69 12.79 18.04
CA TRP A 231 -9.29 12.75 19.38
C TRP A 231 -8.49 13.53 20.42
N VAL A 232 -7.17 13.36 20.46
CA VAL A 232 -6.30 14.06 21.43
C VAL A 232 -6.17 15.56 21.08
N GLY A 233 -6.69 15.99 19.93
CA GLY A 233 -6.54 17.37 19.47
C GLY A 233 -5.08 17.74 19.23
N VAL A 234 -4.22 16.74 19.03
CA VAL A 234 -2.86 16.96 18.55
C VAL A 234 -3.03 17.61 17.20
N GLN A 235 -2.70 18.91 17.12
CA GLN A 235 -2.47 19.59 15.85
C GLN A 235 -1.65 18.60 15.03
N PRO A 236 -2.14 18.16 13.86
CA PRO A 236 -1.46 17.10 13.17
C PRO A 236 0.00 17.53 13.05
N ILE A 237 0.93 16.63 13.36
CA ILE A 237 2.38 16.82 13.14
C ILE A 237 2.65 17.16 11.64
N PHE A 238 1.59 17.13 10.82
CA PHE A 238 1.46 17.17 9.40
C PHE A 238 0.53 18.35 9.03
N GLY A 239 1.11 19.42 8.48
CA GLY A 239 0.52 20.77 8.49
C GLY A 239 -0.79 21.01 7.71
N ALA A 240 -1.47 22.07 8.17
CA ALA A 240 -2.42 23.04 7.57
C ALA A 240 -3.54 22.62 6.59
N ASN A 241 -3.48 21.48 5.91
CA ASN A 241 -4.52 21.08 4.94
C ASN A 241 -5.59 20.16 5.52
N ALA A 242 -5.70 20.06 6.85
CA ALA A 242 -6.79 19.35 7.48
C ALA A 242 -8.10 20.10 7.19
N ARG A 243 -9.02 19.45 6.47
CA ARG A 243 -10.43 19.89 6.45
C ARG A 243 -10.89 20.04 7.91
N PRO A 244 -11.68 21.08 8.24
CA PRO A 244 -12.23 21.24 9.58
C PRO A 244 -12.97 19.97 10.00
N LEU A 245 -12.81 19.59 11.28
CA LEU A 245 -13.56 18.48 11.87
C LEU A 245 -15.07 18.74 11.74
N PRO A 246 -15.89 17.74 11.40
CA PRO A 246 -17.34 17.90 11.42
C PRO A 246 -17.80 18.24 12.85
N GLY A 247 -18.40 19.42 13.04
CA GLY A 247 -19.05 19.78 14.31
C GLY A 247 -18.28 20.73 15.23
N ARG A 248 -17.12 21.26 14.84
CA ARG A 248 -16.52 22.42 15.53
C ARG A 248 -16.87 23.72 14.78
N PRO A 249 -17.50 24.71 15.43
CA PRO A 249 -17.74 26.01 14.80
C PRO A 249 -16.41 26.71 14.50
N LEU A 250 -16.37 27.44 13.37
CA LEU A 250 -15.20 28.11 12.81
C LEU A 250 -14.69 29.27 13.72
N ASP A 251 -15.56 29.78 14.58
CA ASP A 251 -15.31 30.91 15.48
C ASP A 251 -14.23 30.66 16.54
N ALA A 252 -14.05 29.40 16.97
CA ALA A 252 -13.09 29.06 18.00
C ALA A 252 -11.62 29.03 17.49
N GLN A 253 -11.40 28.92 16.18
CA GLN A 253 -10.05 28.93 15.61
C GLN A 253 -9.56 30.34 15.25
N GLU A 254 -10.46 31.25 14.90
CA GLU A 254 -10.11 32.62 14.50
C GLU A 254 -9.55 33.44 15.68
N ASN A 255 -10.02 33.20 16.90
CA ASN A 255 -9.54 33.89 18.09
C ASN A 255 -8.10 33.50 18.50
N ILE A 256 -7.70 32.25 18.29
CA ILE A 256 -6.36 31.77 18.68
C ILE A 256 -5.28 32.40 17.78
N TRP A 257 -5.57 32.59 16.49
CA TRP A 257 -4.64 33.23 15.56
C TRP A 257 -4.52 34.74 15.81
N ASN A 258 -5.64 35.40 16.15
CA ASN A 258 -5.65 36.82 16.51
C ASN A 258 -4.91 37.11 17.83
N GLU A 259 -4.93 36.20 18.81
CA GLU A 259 -4.17 36.35 20.05
C GLU A 259 -2.65 36.19 19.83
N ILE A 260 -2.25 35.26 18.95
CA ILE A 260 -0.84 35.04 18.60
C ILE A 260 -0.28 36.20 17.76
N GLU A 261 -1.06 36.74 16.80
CA GLU A 261 -0.64 37.89 15.99
C GLU A 261 -0.67 39.22 16.76
N SER A 262 -1.53 39.36 17.77
CA SER A 262 -1.63 40.58 18.59
C SER A 262 -0.62 40.66 19.74
N GLY A 263 0.23 39.63 19.91
CA GLY A 263 1.31 39.63 20.91
C GLY A 263 0.84 39.71 22.36
N ARG A 264 -0.39 39.25 22.66
CA ARG A 264 -0.98 39.25 24.01
C ARG A 264 -0.98 37.86 24.65
N ALA A 265 0.17 37.17 24.60
CA ALA A 265 0.42 35.97 25.38
C ALA A 265 1.35 36.28 26.56
#